data_AF-A0A564YTR8-F1
#
_entry.id   AF-A0A564YTR8-F1
#
_cell.length_a   1.000
_cell.length_b   1.000
_cell.length_c   1.000
_cell.angle_alpha   90.00
_cell.angle_beta   90.00
_cell.angle_gamma   90.00
#
_symmetry.space_group_name_H-M   'P 1'
#
loop_
_entity.id
_entity.type
_entity.pdbx_description
1 polymer ?
#
loop_
_entity_poly.entity_id
_entity_poly.type
_entity_poly.pdbx_seq_one_letter_code
_entity_poly.pdbx_strand_id
1 'polypeptide(L)'
;SDELFPAFGFGTRVGSDGRKSHLFPLTGDLNNPNCEGVSGVLAAYSRVANETYGSAPPNFAPLIKHVNEMARTSRDSSKYFVLLILTTG
;
A
#
# COMPACT_ATOMS: atom_id res chain seq x y z
N SER A 1 -11.38 -13.48 -11.65
CA SER A 1 -10.60 -12.44 -10.95
C SER A 1 -9.14 -12.84 -11.06
N ASP A 2 -8.21 -11.89 -11.26
CA ASP A 2 -6.76 -12.15 -11.35
C ASP A 2 -6.11 -12.38 -9.98
N GLU A 3 -6.86 -12.16 -8.89
CA GLU A 3 -6.42 -12.34 -7.49
C GLU A 3 -5.19 -11.50 -7.12
N LEU A 4 -4.96 -10.40 -7.84
CA LEU A 4 -3.89 -9.46 -7.56
C LEU A 4 -4.41 -8.29 -6.72
N PHE A 5 -3.79 -8.10 -5.56
CA PHE A 5 -4.19 -7.08 -4.61
C PHE A 5 -3.05 -6.06 -4.42
N PRO A 6 -3.17 -4.84 -4.97
CA PRO A 6 -2.27 -3.75 -4.61
C PRO A 6 -2.31 -3.51 -3.10
N ALA A 7 -1.17 -3.62 -2.43
CA ALA A 7 -1.09 -3.49 -0.98
C ALA A 7 -0.05 -2.44 -0.57
N PHE A 8 -0.46 -1.48 0.24
CA PHE A 8 0.37 -0.32 0.61
C PHE A 8 0.41 -0.10 2.12
N GLY A 9 1.57 0.28 2.63
CA GLY A 9 1.72 0.93 3.93
C GLY A 9 1.60 2.44 3.77
N PHE A 10 0.98 3.09 4.75
CA PHE A 10 0.85 4.55 4.82
C PHE A 10 1.32 5.06 6.18
N GLY A 11 1.75 6.33 6.24
CA GLY A 11 2.48 6.88 7.38
C GLY A 11 3.99 6.85 7.15
N THR A 12 4.79 7.26 8.13
CA THR A 12 6.24 7.44 7.94
C THR A 12 7.00 6.13 8.11
N ARG A 13 7.60 5.64 7.02
CA ARG A 13 8.68 4.66 7.04
C ARG A 13 10.00 5.35 6.69
N VAL A 14 11.06 5.03 7.43
CA VAL A 14 12.43 5.48 7.11
C VAL A 14 13.17 4.31 6.46
N GLY A 15 13.61 4.50 5.22
CA GLY A 15 14.46 3.53 4.52
C GLY A 15 15.87 3.47 5.11
N SER A 16 16.65 2.46 4.70
CA SER A 16 18.07 2.34 5.08
C SER A 16 18.92 3.51 4.58
N ASP A 17 18.46 4.23 3.54
CA ASP A 17 19.05 5.45 3.02
C ASP A 17 18.64 6.72 3.79
N GLY A 18 17.87 6.58 4.88
CA GLY A 18 17.36 7.69 5.67
C GLY A 18 16.18 8.45 5.04
N ARG A 19 15.72 8.05 3.84
CA ARG A 19 14.58 8.69 3.20
C ARG A 19 13.28 8.28 3.88
N LYS A 20 12.41 9.27 4.07
CA LYS A 20 11.06 9.08 4.60
C LYS A 20 10.10 8.84 3.44
N SER A 21 9.32 7.77 3.53
CA SER A 21 8.16 7.55 2.65
C SER A 21 6.88 7.63 3.46
N HIS A 22 5.85 8.26 2.88
CA HIS A 22 4.50 8.35 3.44
C HIS A 22 3.53 7.33 2.84
N LEU A 23 3.94 6.70 1.74
CA LEU A 23 3.19 5.67 1.02
C LEU A 23 4.20 4.74 0.34
N PHE A 24 4.14 3.45 0.64
CA PHE A 24 5.08 2.49 0.11
C PHE A 24 4.40 1.14 -0.16
N PRO A 25 4.77 0.43 -1.23
CA PRO A 25 4.23 -0.88 -1.51
C PRO A 25 4.71 -1.88 -0.46
N LEU A 26 3.81 -2.70 0.08
CA LEU A 26 4.18 -3.73 1.05
C LEU A 26 5.09 -4.79 0.42
N THR A 27 5.00 -4.99 -0.90
CA THR A 27 5.87 -5.89 -1.67
C THR A 27 7.34 -5.46 -1.64
N GLY A 28 7.62 -4.17 -1.40
CA GLY A 28 8.95 -3.57 -1.52
C GLY A 28 9.33 -3.18 -2.96
N ASP A 29 8.49 -3.50 -3.94
CA ASP A 29 8.69 -3.17 -5.35
C ASP A 29 7.84 -1.97 -5.75
N LEU A 30 8.49 -0.85 -6.08
CA LEU A 30 7.84 0.40 -6.51
C LEU A 30 7.11 0.26 -7.85
N ASN A 31 7.50 -0.70 -8.69
CA ASN A 31 6.88 -0.93 -9.99
C ASN A 31 5.74 -1.94 -9.90
N ASN A 32 5.72 -2.78 -8.87
CA ASN A 32 4.69 -3.80 -8.68
C ASN A 32 4.19 -3.87 -7.22
N PRO A 33 3.11 -3.14 -6.90
CA PRO A 33 2.50 -3.19 -5.57
C PRO A 33 1.61 -4.42 -5.35
N ASN A 34 1.44 -5.29 -6.35
CA ASN A 34 0.46 -6.37 -6.30
C ASN A 34 0.97 -7.57 -5.50
N CYS A 35 0.17 -7.99 -4.54
CA CYS A 35 0.30 -9.27 -3.84
C CYS A 35 -0.59 -10.32 -4.50
N GLU A 36 -0.11 -11.56 -4.55
CA GLU A 36 -0.90 -12.72 -4.98
C GLU A 36 -1.81 -13.20 -3.85
N GLY A 37 -3.11 -12.98 -4.01
CA GLY A 37 -4.13 -13.38 -3.04
C GLY A 37 -4.00 -12.67 -1.68
N VAL A 38 -4.93 -13.01 -0.78
CA VAL A 38 -4.92 -12.50 0.60
C VAL A 38 -3.69 -12.99 1.37
N SER A 39 -3.26 -14.24 1.13
CA SER A 39 -2.06 -14.80 1.75
C SER A 39 -0.79 -13.99 1.42
N GLY A 40 -0.66 -13.52 0.17
CA GLY A 40 0.43 -12.63 -0.23
C GLY A 40 0.40 -11.29 0.50
N VAL A 41 -0.79 -10.71 0.71
CA VAL A 41 -0.96 -9.49 1.49
C VAL A 41 -0.50 -9.68 2.93
N LEU A 42 -0.91 -10.78 3.58
CA LEU A 42 -0.54 -11.08 4.96
C LEU A 42 0.96 -11.32 5.14
N ALA A 43 1.59 -12.01 4.19
CA ALA A 43 3.03 -12.24 4.18
C ALA A 43 3.80 -10.92 4.03
N ALA A 44 3.39 -10.06 3.08
CA ALA A 44 4.01 -8.75 2.86
C ALA A 44 3.83 -7.83 4.07
N TYR A 45 2.65 -7.79 4.68
CA TYR A 45 2.38 -7.05 5.91
C TYR A 45 3.27 -7.51 7.06
N SER A 46 3.34 -8.82 7.31
CA SER A 46 4.13 -9.39 8.42
C SER A 46 5.61 -9.05 8.31
N ARG A 47 6.16 -9.05 7.08
CA ARG A 47 7.54 -8.63 6.83
C ARG A 47 7.76 -7.16 7.18
N VAL A 48 6.92 -6.26 6.66
CA VAL A 48 7.04 -4.82 6.87
C VAL A 48 6.87 -4.43 8.34
N ALA A 49 5.92 -5.06 9.04
CA ALA A 49 5.64 -4.77 10.44
C ALA A 49 6.86 -4.97 11.36
N ASN A 50 7.74 -5.92 11.02
CA ASN A 50 8.99 -6.18 11.75
C ASN A 50 10.09 -5.14 11.47
N GLU A 51 9.95 -4.32 10.42
CA GLU A 51 10.98 -3.38 9.96
C GLU A 51 10.68 -1.92 10.32
N THR A 52 9.44 -1.60 10.72
CA THR A 52 9.01 -0.21 10.91
C THR A 52 9.14 0.24 12.35
N TYR A 53 9.89 1.33 12.56
CA TYR A 53 10.00 2.04 13.83
C TYR A 53 9.42 3.45 13.69
N GLY A 54 8.52 3.82 14.60
CA GLY A 54 7.94 5.17 14.72
C GLY A 54 6.56 5.32 14.08
N SER A 55 5.68 6.05 14.77
CA SER A 55 4.36 6.43 14.30
C SER A 55 4.36 7.92 14.01
N ALA A 56 3.87 8.30 12.82
CA ALA A 56 3.43 9.66 12.54
C ALA A 56 1.90 9.67 12.57
N PRO A 57 1.26 10.82 12.85
CA PRO A 57 -0.20 10.93 12.77
C PRO A 57 -0.71 10.41 11.42
N PRO A 58 -1.78 9.61 11.40
CA PRO A 58 -2.27 9.02 10.17
C PRO A 58 -2.67 10.12 9.18
N ASN A 59 -2.06 10.08 7.99
CA ASN A 59 -2.46 10.92 6.86
C ASN A 59 -2.89 10.02 5.70
N PHE A 60 -4.20 9.93 5.47
CA PHE A 60 -4.78 9.09 4.43
C PHE A 60 -4.76 9.72 3.04
N ALA A 61 -4.56 11.04 2.94
CA ALA A 61 -4.69 11.77 1.68
C ALA A 61 -3.76 11.24 0.56
N PRO A 62 -2.48 10.93 0.81
CA PRO A 62 -1.61 10.34 -0.21
C PRO A 62 -2.13 8.99 -0.74
N LEU A 63 -2.60 8.11 0.14
CA LEU A 63 -3.12 6.80 -0.22
C LEU A 63 -4.40 6.93 -1.07
N ILE A 64 -5.36 7.75 -0.62
CA ILE A 64 -6.62 7.97 -1.34
C ILE A 64 -6.35 8.58 -2.72
N LYS A 65 -5.45 9.57 -2.81
CA LYS A 65 -5.08 10.18 -4.09
C LYS A 65 -4.44 9.15 -5.03
N HIS A 66 -3.55 8.31 -4.52
CA HIS A 66 -2.91 7.26 -5.31
C HIS A 66 -3.93 6.26 -5.88
N VAL A 67 -4.86 5.77 -5.06
CA VAL A 67 -5.89 4.83 -5.52
C VAL A 67 -6.86 5.49 -6.51
N ASN A 68 -7.18 6.78 -6.32
CA ASN A 68 -7.97 7.53 -7.30
C ASN A 68 -7.25 7.66 -8.65
N GLU A 69 -5.94 7.91 -8.66
CA GLU A 69 -5.13 7.93 -9.88
C GLU A 69 -5.07 6.55 -10.56
N MET A 70 -4.92 5.47 -9.79
CA MET A 70 -5.01 4.09 -10.32
C MET A 70 -6.36 3.83 -10.98
N ALA A 71 -7.46 4.19 -10.32
CA ALA A 71 -8.80 4.01 -10.87
C ALA A 71 -9.03 4.85 -12.13
N ARG A 72 -8.57 6.11 -12.14
CA ARG A 72 -8.68 7.03 -13.29
C ARG A 72 -7.88 6.56 -14.51
N THR A 73 -6.72 5.95 -14.29
CA THR A 73 -5.83 5.48 -15.37
C THR A 73 -6.15 4.06 -15.84
N SER A 74 -7.03 3.35 -15.13
CA SER A 74 -7.55 2.06 -15.56
C SER A 74 -8.25 2.22 -16.91
N ARG A 75 -7.74 1.51 -17.93
CA ARG A 75 -8.37 1.45 -19.26
C ARG A 75 -9.62 0.56 -19.29
N ASP A 76 -9.78 -0.25 -18.25
CA ASP A 76 -10.91 -1.15 -18.11
C ASP A 76 -12.01 -0.46 -17.27
N SER A 77 -13.07 -0.05 -17.96
CA SER A 77 -14.23 0.62 -17.36
C SER A 77 -15.15 -0.33 -16.60
N SER A 78 -14.92 -1.64 -16.67
CA SER A 78 -15.65 -2.63 -15.88
C SER A 78 -15.06 -2.81 -14.47
N LYS A 79 -13.88 -2.24 -14.20
CA LYS A 79 -13.22 -2.34 -12.88
C LYS A 79 -13.82 -1.37 -11.88
N TYR A 80 -14.19 -1.91 -10.73
CA TYR A 80 -14.52 -1.14 -9.54
C TYR A 80 -13.42 -1.37 -8.48
N PHE A 81 -12.94 -0.28 -7.88
CA PHE A 81 -11.87 -0.33 -6.90
C PHE A 81 -12.46 -0.17 -5.49
N VAL A 82 -12.11 -1.09 -4.59
CA VAL A 82 -12.43 -1.02 -3.16
C VAL A 82 -11.13 -0.79 -2.41
N LEU A 83 -11.06 0.31 -1.64
CA LEU A 83 -9.95 0.60 -0.74
C LEU A 83 -10.32 0.23 0.70
N LEU A 84 -9.67 -0.78 1.25
CA LEU A 84 -9.73 -1.14 2.67
C LEU A 84 -8.55 -0.49 3.41
N ILE A 85 -8.85 0.36 4.39
CA ILE A 85 -7.84 0.97 5.26
C ILE A 85 -7.96 0.34 6.65
N LEU A 86 -6.85 -0.21 7.15
CA LEU A 86 -6.73 -0.73 8.51
C LEU A 86 -5.90 0.26 9.34
N THR A 87 -6.46 0.75 10.44
CA THR A 87 -5.81 1.73 11.33
C THR A 87 -6.26 1.50 12.78
N THR A 88 -5.49 2.01 13.75
CA THR A 88 -5.76 1.87 15.18
C THR A 88 -6.55 3.05 15.77
N GLY A 89 -6.75 4.14 15.02
CA GLY A 89 -7.40 5.37 15.50
C GLY A 89 -6.54 6.61 15.32
#